data_AF-A0A1Y3N284-F1
#
_entry.id   AF-A0A1Y3N284-F1
#
_cell.length_a   1.000
_cell.length_b   1.000
_cell.length_c   1.000
_cell.angle_alpha   90.00
_cell.angle_beta   90.00
_cell.angle_gamma   90.00
#
_symmetry.space_group_name_H-M   'P 1'
#
loop_
_entity.id
_entity.type
_entity.pdbx_description
1 polymer ?
#
loop_
_entity_poly.entity_id
_entity_poly.type
_entity_poly.pdbx_seq_one_letter_code
_entity_poly.pdbx_strand_id
1 'polypeptide(L)'
;MNWNYQNQSKSTLLFMKNPLPPPVIIEDEEEYEVEEILDKRKHYGKEQYLIKWKGYPLSDASWEPKENLNCEELLKEFNKNN
;
A
#
# COMPACT_ATOMS: atom_id res chain seq x y z
N MET A 1 19.31 26.23 -19.45
CA MET A 1 18.78 24.89 -19.11
C MET A 1 18.74 24.79 -17.60
N ASN A 2 17.57 24.99 -17.00
CA ASN A 2 17.40 24.99 -15.54
C ASN A 2 16.33 23.95 -15.21
N TRP A 3 16.78 22.80 -14.72
CA TRP A 3 15.89 21.74 -14.26
C TRP A 3 15.48 22.06 -12.82
N ASN A 4 14.17 22.16 -12.58
CA ASN A 4 13.59 22.58 -11.30
C ASN A 4 13.91 21.57 -10.19
N TYR A 5 14.89 21.91 -9.35
CA TYR A 5 15.34 21.18 -8.16
C TYR A 5 14.33 21.18 -6.99
N GLN A 6 13.08 21.61 -7.21
CA GLN A 6 12.11 21.84 -6.13
C GLN A 6 11.12 20.69 -5.90
N ASN A 7 11.12 19.66 -6.74
CA ASN A 7 10.18 18.53 -6.60
C ASN A 7 10.77 17.28 -5.92
N GLN A 8 12.08 17.21 -5.69
CA GLN A 8 12.70 16.07 -4.97
C GLN A 8 12.82 16.30 -3.45
N SER A 9 12.91 17.55 -2.96
CA SER A 9 13.12 17.82 -1.53
C SER A 9 11.86 17.84 -0.65
N LYS A 10 10.65 18.03 -1.21
CA LYS A 10 9.43 18.06 -0.39
C LYS A 10 8.95 16.67 0.02
N SER A 11 9.14 15.70 -0.87
CA SER A 11 8.78 14.29 -0.66
C SER A 11 9.61 13.69 0.48
N THR A 12 10.95 13.83 0.42
CA THR A 12 11.87 13.30 1.43
C THR A 12 11.73 13.96 2.81
N LEU A 13 11.48 15.28 2.87
CA LEU A 13 11.29 15.97 4.15
C LEU A 13 9.97 15.64 4.85
N LEU A 14 8.92 15.25 4.12
CA LEU A 14 7.66 14.78 4.70
C LEU A 14 7.83 13.39 5.33
N PHE A 15 8.50 12.47 4.63
CA PHE A 15 8.82 11.13 5.14
C PHE A 15 9.75 11.16 6.36
N MET A 16 10.61 12.18 6.50
CA MET A 16 11.45 12.34 7.69
C MET A 16 10.71 12.87 8.92
N LYS A 17 9.52 13.47 8.75
CA LYS A 17 8.73 14.03 9.87
C LYS A 17 7.68 13.07 10.42
N ASN A 18 7.22 12.12 9.61
CA ASN A 18 6.34 11.04 10.04
C ASN A 18 7.08 9.71 9.81
N PRO A 19 7.59 9.03 10.85
CA PRO A 19 8.22 7.74 10.66
C PRO A 19 7.22 6.76 10.03
N LEU A 20 7.70 5.92 9.12
CA LEU A 20 6.91 4.82 8.56
C LEU A 20 6.33 3.99 9.72
N PRO A 21 5.05 3.57 9.63
CA PRO A 21 4.48 2.74 10.68
C PRO A 21 5.27 1.42 10.73
N PRO A 22 5.71 0.99 11.93
CA PRO A 22 6.34 -0.30 12.08
C PRO A 22 5.32 -1.41 11.77
N PRO A 23 5.75 -2.56 11.22
CA PRO A 23 4.88 -3.72 11.10
C PRO A 23 4.44 -4.20 12.48
N VAL A 24 3.22 -4.71 12.56
CA VAL A 24 2.73 -5.46 13.72
C VAL A 24 3.08 -6.92 13.49
N ILE A 25 3.73 -7.57 14.45
CA ILE A 25 4.05 -9.00 14.34
C ILE A 25 2.89 -9.80 14.93
N ILE A 26 2.19 -10.57 14.10
CA ILE A 26 1.11 -11.48 14.51
C ILE A 26 1.50 -12.89 14.09
N GLU A 27 1.54 -13.83 15.05
CA GLU A 27 1.91 -15.23 14.76
C GLU A 27 3.25 -15.38 14.01
N ASP A 28 4.26 -14.56 14.36
CA ASP A 28 5.57 -14.47 13.71
C ASP A 28 5.55 -13.94 12.24
N GLU A 29 4.42 -13.40 11.78
CA GLU A 29 4.26 -12.74 10.48
C GLU A 29 4.13 -11.22 10.61
N GLU A 30 4.66 -10.48 9.63
CA GLU A 30 4.60 -9.01 9.59
C GLU A 30 3.30 -8.54 8.93
N GLU A 31 2.46 -7.85 9.71
CA GLU A 31 1.26 -7.18 9.22
C GLU A 31 1.44 -5.66 9.11
N TYR A 32 0.88 -5.10 8.05
CA TYR A 32 0.93 -3.66 7.75
C TYR A 32 -0.48 -3.10 7.59
N GLU A 33 -0.67 -1.86 8.01
CA GLU A 33 -1.95 -1.19 7.84
C GLU A 33 -2.18 -0.82 6.36
N VAL A 34 -3.31 -1.28 5.82
CA VAL A 34 -3.75 -0.97 4.46
C VAL A 34 -4.44 0.39 4.45
N GLU A 35 -4.04 1.27 3.51
CA GLU A 35 -4.68 2.57 3.28
C GLU A 35 -5.79 2.46 2.21
N GLU A 36 -5.53 1.75 1.11
CA GLU A 36 -6.49 1.62 0.01
C GLU A 36 -6.20 0.37 -0.84
N ILE A 37 -7.23 -0.19 -1.47
CA ILE A 37 -7.11 -1.20 -2.52
C ILE A 37 -7.21 -0.50 -3.87
N LEU A 38 -6.12 -0.55 -4.63
CA LEU A 38 -6.00 0.21 -5.87
C LEU A 38 -6.51 -0.55 -7.09
N ASP A 39 -6.30 -1.87 -7.11
CA ASP A 39 -6.62 -2.71 -8.27
C ASP A 39 -6.78 -4.18 -7.86
N LYS A 40 -7.38 -4.97 -8.75
CA LYS A 40 -7.58 -6.41 -8.60
C LYS A 40 -7.18 -7.13 -9.90
N ARG A 41 -6.43 -8.21 -9.77
CA ARG A 41 -6.10 -9.09 -10.90
C ARG A 41 -6.22 -10.56 -10.54
N LYS A 42 -6.25 -11.40 -11.57
CA LYS A 42 -6.11 -12.86 -11.45
C LYS A 42 -4.77 -13.29 -12.04
N HIS A 43 -3.92 -13.91 -11.22
CA HIS A 43 -2.58 -14.35 -11.61
C HIS A 43 -2.39 -15.82 -11.22
N TYR A 44 -2.05 -16.68 -12.20
CA TYR A 44 -2.01 -18.15 -12.04
C TYR A 44 -3.23 -18.75 -11.32
N GLY A 45 -4.42 -18.26 -11.67
CA GLY A 45 -5.68 -18.75 -11.09
C GLY A 45 -6.03 -18.18 -9.72
N LYS A 46 -5.12 -17.45 -9.07
CA LYS A 46 -5.33 -16.84 -7.75
C LYS A 46 -5.67 -15.35 -7.86
N GLU A 47 -6.54 -14.87 -6.97
CA GLU A 47 -6.88 -13.44 -6.87
C GLU A 47 -5.75 -12.69 -6.14
N GLN A 48 -5.33 -11.56 -6.70
CA GLN A 48 -4.37 -10.65 -6.09
C GLN A 48 -4.92 -9.23 -6.12
N TYR A 49 -4.54 -8.44 -5.14
CA TYR A 49 -4.96 -7.05 -4.99
C TYR A 49 -3.73 -6.16 -4.87
N LEU A 50 -3.78 -4.99 -5.52
CA LEU A 50 -2.73 -3.99 -5.42
C LEU A 50 -3.02 -3.13 -4.19
N ILE A 51 -2.14 -3.22 -3.20
CA ILE A 51 -2.34 -2.61 -1.88
C ILE A 51 -1.55 -1.32 -1.76
N LYS A 52 -2.26 -0.23 -1.44
CA LYS A 52 -1.64 1.01 -0.95
C LYS A 52 -1.40 0.85 0.54
N TRP A 53 -0.14 0.77 0.94
CA TRP A 53 0.25 0.72 2.35
C TRP A 53 0.18 2.09 3.00
N LYS A 54 -0.33 2.15 4.23
CA LYS A 54 -0.52 3.42 4.95
C LYS A 54 0.81 4.07 5.31
N GLY A 55 0.97 5.34 4.93
CA GLY A 55 2.19 6.10 5.22
C GLY A 55 3.39 5.78 4.31
N TYR A 56 3.30 4.76 3.45
CA TYR A 56 4.28 4.48 2.40
C TYR A 56 3.97 5.28 1.14
N PRO A 57 4.93 5.50 0.22
CA PRO A 57 4.61 6.03 -1.10
C PRO A 57 3.82 5.03 -1.95
N LEU A 58 3.22 5.51 -3.05
CA LEU A 58 2.54 4.64 -4.02
C LEU A 58 3.53 3.71 -4.75
N SER A 59 4.81 4.08 -4.83
CA SER A 59 5.86 3.24 -5.42
C SER A 59 6.07 1.93 -4.68
N ASP A 60 5.68 1.88 -3.41
CA ASP A 60 5.85 0.71 -2.55
C ASP A 60 4.58 -0.16 -2.52
N ALA A 61 3.55 0.21 -3.29
CA ALA A 61 2.37 -0.62 -3.43
C ALA A 61 2.74 -1.98 -4.04
N SER A 62 2.22 -3.05 -3.43
CA SER A 62 2.54 -4.44 -3.81
C SER A 62 1.27 -5.23 -4.13
N TRP A 63 1.44 -6.31 -4.90
CA TRP A 63 0.37 -7.23 -5.23
C TRP A 63 0.30 -8.34 -4.19
N GLU A 64 -0.67 -8.25 -3.28
CA GLU A 64 -0.87 -9.25 -2.25
C GLU A 64 -1.92 -10.29 -2.65
N PRO A 65 -1.69 -11.58 -2.36
CA PRO A 65 -2.72 -12.60 -2.46
C PRO A 65 -3.93 -12.24 -1.60
N LYS A 66 -5.13 -12.60 -2.05
CA LYS A 66 -6.36 -12.42 -1.26
C LYS A 66 -6.26 -13.07 0.12
N GLU A 67 -5.55 -14.19 0.21
CA GLU A 67 -5.36 -14.94 1.44
C GLU A 67 -4.54 -14.18 2.49
N ASN A 68 -3.73 -13.18 2.07
CA ASN A 68 -2.94 -12.33 2.97
C ASN A 68 -3.72 -11.09 3.45
N LEU A 69 -4.96 -10.89 2.98
CA LEU A 69 -5.73 -9.68 3.28
C LEU A 69 -6.69 -9.89 4.44
N ASN A 70 -6.36 -9.27 5.57
CA ASN A 70 -7.21 -9.19 6.76
C ASN A 70 -8.13 -7.94 6.76
N CYS A 71 -8.47 -7.40 5.59
CA CYS A 71 -9.22 -6.13 5.42
C CYS A 71 -10.54 -6.29 4.64
N GLU A 72 -11.48 -7.06 5.20
CA GLU A 72 -12.77 -7.33 4.55
C GLU A 72 -13.60 -6.08 4.20
N GLU A 73 -13.52 -5.04 5.04
CA GLU A 73 -14.28 -3.81 4.82
C GLU A 73 -13.81 -3.09 3.56
N LEU A 74 -12.49 -2.91 3.40
CA LEU A 74 -11.90 -2.32 2.21
C LEU A 74 -12.18 -3.14 0.95
N LEU A 75 -12.16 -4.47 1.06
CA LEU A 75 -12.56 -5.36 -0.04
C LEU A 75 -14.02 -5.16 -0.44
N LYS A 76 -14.94 -5.01 0.52
CA LYS A 76 -16.36 -4.75 0.24
C LYS A 76 -16.55 -3.40 -0.44
N GLU A 77 -15.86 -2.37 0.03
CA GLU A 77 -15.89 -1.04 -0.58
C GLU A 77 -15.36 -1.05 -2.01
N PHE A 78 -14.20 -1.68 -2.23
CA PHE A 78 -13.59 -1.81 -3.55
C PHE A 78 -14.52 -2.50 -4.56
N ASN A 79 -15.17 -3.60 -4.15
CA ASN A 79 -16.08 -4.35 -5.03
C ASN A 79 -17.44 -3.65 -5.26
N LYS A 80 -17.82 -2.68 -4.42
CA LYS A 80 -19.06 -1.92 -4.61
C LYS A 80 -18.87 -0.81 -5.66
N ASN A 81 -17.64 -0.31 -5.78
CA ASN A 81 -17.30 0.84 -6.61
C ASN A 81 -16.68 0.44 -7.97
N ASN A 82 -16.46 -0.85 -8.23
CA ASN A 82 -15.97 -1.42 -9.51
C ASN A 82 -17.01 -2.38 -10.11
#